data_AF-A0A4Z0JU34-F1
#
_entry.id   AF-A0A4Z0JU34-F1
#
_cell.length_a   1.000
_cell.length_b   1.000
_cell.length_c   1.000
_cell.angle_alpha   90.00
_cell.angle_beta   90.00
_cell.angle_gamma   90.00
#
_symmetry.space_group_name_H-M   'P 1'
#
loop_
_entity.id
_entity.type
_entity.pdbx_description
1 polymer ?
#
loop_
_entity_poly.entity_id
_entity_poly.type
_entity_poly.pdbx_seq_one_letter_code
_entity_poly.pdbx_strand_id
1 'polypeptide(L)' 'MQLNEEAREFLSGRGISVREWAMRWQNGDPEWHGDACGCPDDRCIGHHHGADEPCGCVRSLVRDYLDEKS' A
#
# COMPACT_ATOMS: atom_id res chain seq x y z
N MET A 1 -8.73 7.61 3.82
CA MET A 1 -9.41 6.30 3.86
C MET A 1 -8.48 5.34 4.60
N GLN A 2 -8.95 4.33 5.35
CA GLN A 2 -8.04 3.43 6.05
C GLN A 2 -7.70 2.20 5.20
N LEU A 3 -6.50 1.65 5.36
CA LEU A 3 -6.13 0.35 4.78
C LEU A 3 -7.12 -0.73 5.21
N ASN A 4 -7.49 -1.62 4.29
CA ASN A 4 -8.26 -2.82 4.60
C ASN A 4 -7.38 -3.87 5.30
N GLU A 5 -8.01 -4.94 5.78
CA GLU A 5 -7.34 -6.02 6.52
C GLU A 5 -6.25 -6.69 5.68
N GLU A 6 -6.55 -7.05 4.43
CA GLU A 6 -5.60 -7.71 3.54
C GLU A 6 -4.31 -6.89 3.34
N ALA A 7 -4.43 -5.58 3.09
CA ALA A 7 -3.27 -4.70 2.91
C ALA A 7 -2.45 -4.60 4.20
N ARG A 8 -3.11 -4.52 5.36
CA ARG A 8 -2.43 -4.49 6.67
C ARG A 8 -1.66 -5.77 6.94
N GLU A 9 -2.28 -6.93 6.70
CA GLU A 9 -1.65 -8.23 6.89
C GLU A 9 -0.47 -8.42 5.93
N PHE A 10 -0.63 -8.02 4.67
CA PHE A 10 0.42 -8.13 3.66
C PHE A 10 1.66 -7.30 4.00
N LEU A 11 1.46 -6.05 4.45
CA LEU A 11 2.53 -5.16 4.91
C LEU A 11 3.19 -5.72 6.18
N SER A 12 2.37 -6.11 7.16
CA SER A 12 2.87 -6.65 8.43
C SER A 12 3.68 -7.93 8.24
N GLY A 13 3.27 -8.81 7.32
CA GLY A 13 4.00 -10.03 6.97
C GLY A 13 5.38 -9.78 6.36
N ARG A 14 5.69 -8.54 5.98
CA ARG A 14 7.00 -8.09 5.47
C ARG A 14 7.73 -7.16 6.43
N GLY A 15 7.24 -7.02 7.66
CA GLY A 15 7.82 -6.15 8.66
C GLY A 15 7.60 -4.65 8.41
N ILE A 16 6.67 -4.29 7.51
CA ILE A 16 6.36 -2.89 7.19
C ILE A 16 5.15 -2.48 8.01
N SER A 17 5.30 -1.44 8.83
CA SER A 17 4.17 -0.88 9.58
C SER A 17 3.32 0.05 8.70
N VAL A 18 2.02 0.19 9.00
CA VAL A 18 1.15 1.16 8.30
C VAL A 18 1.71 2.58 8.40
N ARG A 19 2.29 2.93 9.55
CA ARG A 19 2.94 4.23 9.76
C ARG A 19 4.14 4.42 8.84
N GLU A 20 5.00 3.42 8.74
CA GLU A 20 6.16 3.45 7.83
C GLU A 20 5.74 3.56 6.37
N TRP A 21 4.70 2.81 6.00
CA TRP A 21 4.11 2.89 4.67
C TRP A 21 3.56 4.28 4.36
N ALA A 22 2.81 4.87 5.29
CA ALA A 22 2.30 6.24 5.17
C ALA A 22 3.42 7.25 5.03
N MET A 23 4.44 7.21 5.90
CA MET A 23 5.56 8.14 5.84
C MET A 23 6.31 8.09 4.50
N ARG A 24 6.41 6.91 3.87
CA ARG A 24 7.07 6.73 2.56
C ARG A 24 6.32 7.41 1.41
N TRP A 25 5.01 7.51 1.49
CA TRP A 25 4.17 7.96 0.36
C TRP A 25 3.50 9.31 0.57
N GLN A 26 3.24 9.69 1.82
CA GLN A 26 2.47 10.88 2.19
C GLN A 26 3.38 12.05 2.61
N ASN A 27 4.54 12.18 1.97
CA ASN A 27 5.53 13.23 2.28
C ASN A 27 5.92 13.31 3.77
N GLY A 28 6.08 12.16 4.42
CA GLY A 28 6.43 12.08 5.84
C GLY A 28 5.25 12.14 6.82
N ASP A 29 4.01 12.26 6.33
CA ASP A 29 2.82 12.12 7.19
C ASP A 29 2.69 10.66 7.69
N PRO A 30 2.61 10.42 9.00
CA PRO A 30 2.41 9.08 9.55
C PRO A 30 1.00 8.51 9.34
N GLU A 31 0.05 9.32 8.87
CA GLU A 31 -1.32 8.91 8.59
C GLU A 31 -1.51 8.53 7.11
N TRP A 32 -2.22 7.43 6.89
CA TRP A 32 -2.50 6.93 5.55
C TRP A 32 -3.70 7.64 4.93
N HIS A 33 -3.50 8.33 3.80
CA HIS A 33 -4.58 8.99 3.05
C HIS A 33 -4.85 8.38 1.67
N GLY A 34 -4.11 7.34 1.27
CA GLY A 34 -4.33 6.61 0.02
C GLY A 34 -5.55 5.70 0.06
N ASP A 35 -5.63 4.79 -0.92
CA ASP A 35 -6.71 3.83 -1.04
C ASP A 35 -6.59 2.70 0.02
N ALA A 36 -7.72 2.07 0.35
CA ALA A 36 -7.81 0.98 1.30
C ALA A 36 -6.97 -0.23 0.88
N CYS A 37 -6.71 -0.39 -0.40
CA CYS A 37 -5.89 -1.46 -0.94
C CYS A 37 -4.36 -1.27 -0.73
N GLY A 38 -3.90 -0.11 -0.24
CA GLY A 38 -2.46 0.17 -0.04
C GLY A 38 -1.80 1.05 -1.09
N CYS A 39 -2.57 1.57 -2.06
CA CYS A 39 -2.08 2.49 -3.09
C CYS A 39 -2.05 3.94 -2.62
N PRO A 40 -0.93 4.65 -2.81
CA PRO A 40 -0.78 6.03 -2.33
C PRO A 40 -1.48 7.07 -3.21
N ASP A 41 -1.97 6.68 -4.38
CA ASP A 41 -2.47 7.60 -5.38
C ASP A 41 -3.68 7.05 -6.13
N ASP A 42 -4.29 7.96 -6.88
CA ASP A 42 -5.33 7.70 -7.87
C ASP A 42 -4.77 7.04 -9.16
N ARG A 43 -3.48 6.70 -9.27
CA ARG A 43 -2.91 6.12 -10.51
C ARG A 43 -3.37 4.68 -10.77
N CYS A 44 -4.01 4.02 -9.80
CA CYS A 44 -4.76 2.78 -10.09
C CYS A 44 -6.16 3.06 -10.72
N ILE A 45 -6.55 4.32 -11.05
CA ILE A 45 -7.76 4.64 -11.84
C ILE A 45 -7.74 3.86 -13.16
N GLY A 46 -8.65 2.87 -13.28
CA GLY A 46 -8.84 2.04 -14.48
C GLY A 46 -8.12 0.69 -14.47
N HIS A 47 -7.24 0.45 -13.49
CA HIS A 47 -6.53 -0.84 -13.30
C HIS A 47 -6.81 -1.46 -11.93
N HIS A 48 -7.97 -1.14 -11.34
CA HIS A 48 -8.51 -1.98 -10.30
C HIS A 48 -8.78 -3.34 -10.94
N HIS A 49 -8.13 -4.36 -10.38
CA HIS A 49 -8.61 -5.72 -10.43
C HIS A 49 -10.15 -5.74 -10.21
N GLY A 50 -10.82 -6.81 -10.64
CA GLY A 50 -12.26 -6.94 -10.42
C GLY A 50 -12.62 -6.61 -8.96
N ALA A 51 -13.84 -6.10 -8.70
CA ALA A 51 -14.26 -5.78 -7.33
C ALA A 51 -14.17 -7.00 -6.38
N ASP A 52 -14.12 -8.20 -6.95
CA ASP A 52 -13.96 -9.51 -6.35
C ASP A 52 -12.51 -10.04 -6.34
N GLU A 53 -11.58 -9.37 -7.01
CA GLU A 53 -10.16 -9.72 -7.03
C GLU A 53 -9.38 -8.93 -5.97
N PRO A 54 -8.18 -9.36 -5.57
CA PRO A 54 -7.32 -8.61 -4.66
C PRO A 54 -6.41 -7.61 -5.38
N CYS A 55 -6.05 -6.51 -4.71
CA CYS A 55 -5.16 -5.51 -5.28
C CYS A 55 -3.71 -5.97 -5.39
N GLY A 56 -3.21 -6.05 -6.62
CA GLY A 56 -1.80 -6.28 -6.91
C GLY A 56 -0.91 -5.06 -6.66
N CYS A 57 -1.48 -3.83 -6.65
CA CYS A 57 -0.70 -2.59 -6.57
C CYS A 57 0.16 -2.57 -5.27
N VAL A 58 -0.40 -2.88 -4.08
CA VAL A 58 0.39 -2.95 -2.83
C VAL A 58 1.52 -3.98 -2.89
N ARG A 59 1.29 -5.11 -3.58
CA ARG A 59 2.30 -6.18 -3.72
C ARG A 59 3.49 -5.71 -4.56
N SER A 60 3.23 -5.02 -5.66
CA SER A 60 4.29 -4.46 -6.51
C SER A 60 5.04 -3.35 -5.81
N LEU A 61 4.33 -2.37 -5.22
CA LEU A 61 4.95 -1.23 -4.55
C LEU A 61 5.81 -1.67 -3.37
N VAL A 62 5.40 -2.71 -2.63
CA VAL A 62 6.19 -3.24 -1.53
C VAL A 62 7.45 -3.95 -2.03
N ARG A 63 7.40 -4.66 -3.16
CA ARG A 63 8.62 -5.23 -3.76
C ARG A 63 9.62 -4.12 -4.09
N ASP A 64 9.16 -3.09 -4.78
CA ASP A 64 10.03 -1.97 -5.17
C ASP A 64 10.59 -1.25 -3.92
N TYR A 65 9.77 -1.07 -2.88
CA TYR A 65 10.19 -0.51 -1.60
C TYR A 65 11.27 -1.34 -0.89
N LEU A 66 11.14 -2.67 -0.90
CA LEU A 66 12.12 -3.55 -0.27
C LEU A 66 13.42 -3.63 -1.09
N ASP A 67 13.33 -3.61 -2.41
CA ASP A 67 14.50 -3.56 -3.30
C ASP A 67 15.29 -2.24 -3.14
N GLU A 68 14.60 -1.12 -2.89
CA GLU A 68 15.25 0.17 -2.56
C GLU A 68 15.95 0.16 -1.19
N LYS A 69 15.55 -0.73 -0.27
CA LYS A 69 16.11 -0.84 1.08
C LYS A 69 17.30 -1.81 1.20
N SER A 70 17.55 -2.64 0.18
CA SER A 70 18.67 -3.60 0.15
C SER A 70 19.97 -2.95 -0.28
#